data_AF-A0AAE3KX48-F1
#
_entry.id   AF-A0AAE3KX48-F1
#
_cell.length_a   1.000
_cell.length_b   1.000
_cell.length_c   1.000
_cell.angle_alpha   90.00
_cell.angle_beta   90.00
_cell.angle_gamma   90.00
#
_symmetry.space_group_name_H-M   'P 1'
#
loop_
_entity.id
_entity.type
_entity.pdbx_description
1 polymer ?
#
loop_
_entity_poly.entity_id
_entity_poly.type
_entity_poly.pdbx_seq_one_letter_code
_entity_poly.pdbx_strand_id
1 'polypeptide(L)'
;MGDEWKIDLKIPDVGTMITLFATAVCSVILSAAEIAYTMMWITSAYERNGKDFFIDLLNAKALTWTAEYIVVAGSLLLVSSIIFLISMAVSLYELNALAKRDDRKTHTRVIFGLFAIGLVLLFLALISAIILRYL
;
A
#
# COMPACT_ATOMS: atom_id res chain seq x y z
N MET A 1 17.10 -32.74 -40.27
CA MET A 1 15.83 -32.04 -40.51
C MET A 1 15.07 -32.05 -39.20
N GLY A 2 15.45 -31.10 -38.34
CA GLY A 2 15.15 -31.09 -36.92
C GLY A 2 14.43 -29.80 -36.56
N ASP A 3 13.53 -29.91 -35.60
CA ASP A 3 12.91 -28.84 -34.82
C ASP A 3 12.08 -27.74 -35.53
N GLU A 4 11.93 -27.72 -36.85
CA GLU A 4 11.11 -26.71 -37.57
C GLU A 4 9.61 -26.74 -37.25
N TRP A 5 9.11 -27.84 -36.66
CA TRP A 5 7.69 -28.04 -36.34
C TRP A 5 7.32 -27.76 -34.88
N LYS A 6 8.27 -27.42 -34.01
CA LYS A 6 7.95 -26.91 -32.68
C LYS A 6 7.58 -25.43 -32.81
N ILE A 7 6.34 -25.19 -33.20
CA ILE A 7 5.71 -23.90 -32.92
C ILE A 7 5.56 -23.85 -31.40
N ASP A 8 6.59 -23.31 -30.75
CA ASP A 8 6.63 -23.03 -29.32
C ASP A 8 5.67 -21.85 -29.08
N LEU A 9 4.36 -22.14 -29.16
CA LEU A 9 3.31 -21.26 -28.64
C LEU A 9 3.50 -21.22 -27.13
N LYS A 10 4.48 -20.43 -26.69
CA LYS A 10 4.58 -19.97 -25.31
C LYS A 10 3.31 -19.18 -25.03
N ILE A 11 2.34 -19.89 -24.45
CA ILE A 11 1.13 -19.29 -23.92
C ILE A 11 1.58 -18.57 -22.66
N PRO A 12 1.33 -17.25 -22.55
CA PRO A 12 1.71 -16.51 -21.36
C PRO A 12 1.07 -17.14 -20.14
N ASP A 13 1.83 -17.21 -19.04
CA ASP A 13 1.36 -17.79 -17.79
C ASP A 13 0.18 -16.98 -17.23
N VAL A 14 -1.02 -17.36 -17.66
CA VAL A 14 -2.30 -16.71 -17.35
C VAL A 14 -2.51 -16.65 -15.84
N GLY A 15 -2.04 -17.65 -15.09
CA GLY A 15 -2.12 -17.69 -13.64
C GLY A 15 -1.31 -16.57 -12.98
N THR A 16 -0.07 -16.38 -13.44
CA THR A 16 0.79 -15.29 -12.97
C THR A 16 0.23 -13.93 -13.36
N MET A 17 -0.30 -13.78 -14.57
CA MET A 17 -0.94 -12.52 -15.02
C MET A 17 -2.15 -12.14 -14.15
N ILE A 18 -3.05 -13.10 -13.85
CA ILE A 18 -4.21 -12.86 -12.99
C ILE A 18 -3.75 -12.47 -11.58
N THR A 19 -2.72 -13.14 -11.05
CA THR A 19 -2.21 -12.87 -9.70
C THR A 19 -1.60 -11.47 -9.59
N LEU A 20 -0.82 -11.05 -10.58
CA LEU A 20 -0.25 -9.70 -10.64
C LEU A 20 -1.34 -8.63 -10.77
N PHE A 21 -2.35 -8.89 -11.61
CA PHE A 21 -3.48 -7.98 -11.76
C PHE A 21 -4.27 -7.84 -10.45
N ALA A 22 -4.61 -8.95 -9.81
CA ALA A 22 -5.30 -8.95 -8.52
C ALA A 22 -4.48 -8.21 -7.44
N THR A 23 -3.17 -8.44 -7.39
CA THR A 23 -2.27 -7.76 -6.45
C THR A 23 -2.25 -6.25 -6.69
N ALA A 24 -2.19 -5.82 -7.95
CA ALA A 24 -2.24 -4.39 -8.30
C ALA A 24 -3.57 -3.75 -7.88
N VAL A 25 -4.70 -4.40 -8.18
CA VAL A 25 -6.05 -3.92 -7.81
C VAL A 25 -6.23 -3.86 -6.29
N CYS A 26 -5.84 -4.92 -5.57
CA CYS A 26 -5.92 -4.92 -4.10
C CYS A 26 -5.03 -3.83 -3.50
N SER A 27 -3.81 -3.67 -4.01
CA SER A 27 -2.87 -2.65 -3.50
C SER A 27 -3.41 -1.23 -3.69
N VAL A 28 -4.02 -0.91 -4.84
CA VAL A 28 -4.59 0.43 -5.05
C VAL A 28 -5.80 0.70 -4.17
N ILE A 29 -6.66 -0.30 -3.97
CA ILE A 29 -7.84 -0.18 -3.09
C ILE A 29 -7.40 0.07 -1.65
N LEU A 30 -6.42 -0.70 -1.15
CA LEU A 30 -5.90 -0.54 0.20
C LEU A 30 -5.24 0.82 0.40
N SER A 31 -4.39 1.25 -0.55
CA SER A 31 -3.76 2.57 -0.49
C SER A 31 -4.80 3.70 -0.48
N ALA A 32 -5.78 3.66 -1.37
CA ALA A 32 -6.84 4.66 -1.42
C ALA A 32 -7.66 4.71 -0.12
N ALA A 33 -7.96 3.54 0.46
CA ALA A 33 -8.66 3.45 1.74
C ALA A 33 -7.84 4.04 2.89
N GLU A 34 -6.53 3.77 2.97
CA GLU A 34 -5.65 4.32 4.00
C GLU A 34 -5.53 5.84 3.91
N ILE A 35 -5.42 6.40 2.70
CA ILE A 35 -5.40 7.85 2.49
C ILE A 35 -6.72 8.49 2.92
N ALA A 36 -7.85 7.92 2.49
CA ALA A 36 -9.17 8.41 2.86
C ALA A 36 -9.39 8.36 4.39
N TYR A 37 -8.96 7.27 5.02
CA TYR A 37 -9.08 7.09 6.46
C TYR A 37 -8.21 8.09 7.25
N THR A 38 -6.99 8.34 6.78
CA THR A 38 -6.11 9.38 7.35
C THR A 38 -6.74 10.77 7.25
N MET A 39 -7.33 11.10 6.10
CA MET A 39 -8.04 12.37 5.91
C MET A 39 -9.23 12.51 6.87
N MET A 40 -10.05 11.45 6.97
CA MET A 40 -11.19 11.42 7.89
C MET A 40 -10.76 11.67 9.34
N TRP A 41 -9.66 11.06 9.79
CA TRP A 41 -9.12 11.32 11.13
C TRP A 41 -8.70 12.77 11.34
N ILE A 42 -7.94 13.34 10.42
CA ILE A 42 -7.49 14.73 10.51
C ILE A 42 -8.70 15.67 10.55
N THR A 43 -9.69 15.47 9.68
CA THR A 43 -10.91 16.31 9.65
C THR A 43 -11.71 16.15 10.94
N SER A 44 -11.92 14.93 11.42
CA SER A 44 -12.67 14.68 12.66
C SER A 44 -12.00 15.30 13.89
N ALA A 45 -10.66 15.31 13.93
CA ALA A 45 -9.91 15.93 15.00
C ALA A 45 -9.97 17.46 14.94
N TYR A 46 -9.94 18.02 13.73
CA TYR A 46 -10.15 19.44 13.53
C TYR A 46 -11.55 19.88 13.94
N GLU A 47 -12.60 19.13 13.60
CA GLU A 47 -13.97 19.46 14.04
C GLU A 47 -14.12 19.44 15.57
N ARG A 48 -13.38 18.55 16.24
CA ARG A 48 -13.48 18.36 17.70
C ARG A 48 -12.65 19.35 18.51
N ASN A 49 -11.48 19.73 18.01
CA ASN A 49 -10.49 20.54 18.73
C ASN A 49 -10.29 21.94 18.10
N GLY A 50 -10.93 22.22 16.97
CA GLY A 50 -10.90 23.51 16.30
C GLY A 50 -9.51 23.93 15.80
N LYS A 51 -9.26 25.24 15.77
CA LYS A 51 -8.01 25.83 15.27
C LYS A 51 -6.78 25.46 16.12
N ASP A 52 -6.99 25.18 17.41
CA ASP A 52 -5.91 24.86 18.35
C ASP A 52 -5.21 23.56 17.98
N PHE A 53 -5.92 22.60 17.37
CA PHE A 53 -5.33 21.38 16.83
C PHE A 53 -4.23 21.63 15.79
N PHE A 54 -4.47 22.55 14.85
CA PHE A 54 -3.47 22.88 13.82
C PHE A 54 -2.29 23.65 14.40
N ILE A 55 -2.54 24.48 15.41
CA ILE A 55 -1.47 25.19 16.11
C ILE A 55 -0.60 24.20 16.88
N ASP A 56 -1.20 23.24 17.60
CA ASP A 56 -0.48 22.17 18.30
C ASP A 56 0.30 21.27 17.33
N LEU A 57 -0.25 20.99 16.14
CA LEU A 57 0.43 20.21 15.10
C LEU A 57 1.68 20.92 14.57
N LEU A 58 1.66 22.26 14.50
CA LEU A 58 2.77 23.09 14.03
C LEU A 58 3.76 23.41 15.16
N ASN A 59 3.34 23.35 16.43
CA ASN A 59 4.15 23.66 17.59
C ASN A 59 4.65 22.38 18.29
N ALA A 60 5.85 21.94 17.92
CA ALA A 60 6.48 20.72 18.44
C ALA A 60 6.71 20.68 19.97
N LYS A 61 6.53 21.81 20.68
CA LYS A 61 6.76 21.90 22.14
C LYS A 61 5.56 21.50 23.01
N ALA A 62 4.37 21.40 22.44
CA ALA A 62 3.14 21.11 23.19
C ALA A 62 2.17 20.28 22.36
N LEU A 63 2.63 19.18 21.74
CA LEU A 63 1.69 18.23 21.17
C LEU A 63 0.81 17.70 22.29
N THR A 64 -0.48 18.03 22.25
CA THR A 64 -1.48 17.34 23.03
C THR A 64 -1.50 15.87 22.61
N TRP A 65 -1.80 14.96 23.55
CA TRP A 65 -1.78 13.51 23.30
C TRP A 65 -2.61 13.10 22.08
N THR A 66 -3.70 13.83 21.79
CA THR A 66 -4.55 13.68 20.61
C THR A 66 -3.85 14.04 19.30
N ALA A 67 -3.02 15.09 19.28
CA ALA A 67 -2.25 15.48 18.11
C ALA A 67 -1.13 14.47 17.83
N GLU A 68 -0.46 13.99 18.88
CA GLU A 68 0.58 12.96 18.76
C GLU A 68 0.01 11.65 18.20
N TYR A 69 -1.18 11.25 18.66
CA TYR A 69 -1.92 10.10 18.14
C TYR A 69 -2.15 10.19 16.62
N ILE A 70 -2.68 11.31 16.14
CA ILE A 70 -3.03 11.48 14.73
C ILE A 70 -1.78 11.52 13.85
N VAL A 71 -0.71 12.16 14.34
CA VAL A 71 0.55 12.23 13.62
C VAL A 71 1.19 10.83 13.52
N VAL A 72 1.25 10.07 14.61
CA VAL A 72 1.87 8.73 14.61
C VAL A 72 1.04 7.72 13.80
N ALA A 73 -0.25 7.60 14.09
CA ALA A 73 -1.10 6.63 13.39
C ALA A 73 -1.34 7.03 11.93
N GLY A 74 -1.52 8.32 11.65
CA GLY A 74 -1.66 8.84 10.29
C GLY A 74 -0.40 8.70 9.45
N SER A 75 0.79 8.96 10.02
CA SER A 75 2.05 8.75 9.29
C SER A 75 2.31 7.28 8.97
N LEU A 76 1.99 6.36 9.89
CA LEU A 76 2.07 4.92 9.64
C LEU A 76 1.15 4.48 8.49
N LEU A 77 -0.10 4.97 8.47
CA LEU A 77 -1.04 4.70 7.37
C LEU A 77 -0.54 5.27 6.04
N LEU A 78 0.02 6.49 6.03
CA LEU A 78 0.57 7.08 4.81
C LEU A 78 1.79 6.29 4.29
N VAL A 79 2.69 5.85 5.18
CA VAL A 79 3.84 5.02 4.80
C VAL A 79 3.39 3.67 4.24
N SER A 80 2.39 3.04 4.87
CA SER A 80 1.75 1.83 4.34
C SER A 80 1.18 2.07 2.94
N SER A 81 0.51 3.21 2.75
CA SER A 81 -0.17 3.53 1.48
C SER A 81 0.83 3.70 0.34
N ILE A 82 2.00 4.26 0.62
CA ILE A 82 3.11 4.40 -0.33
C ILE A 82 3.64 3.02 -0.73
N ILE A 83 3.80 2.11 0.23
CA ILE A 83 4.29 0.75 -0.05
C ILE A 83 3.28 -0.03 -0.90
N PHE A 84 1.98 0.13 -0.64
CA PHE A 84 0.95 -0.44 -1.51
C PHE A 84 0.96 0.17 -2.92
N LEU A 85 1.16 1.48 -3.08
CA LEU A 85 1.31 2.09 -4.41
C LEU A 85 2.56 1.60 -5.15
N ILE A 86 3.67 1.39 -4.44
CA ILE A 86 4.88 0.79 -5.02
C ILE A 86 4.60 -0.65 -5.45
N SER A 87 3.93 -1.44 -4.60
CA SER A 87 3.50 -2.81 -4.93
C SER A 87 2.63 -2.86 -6.19
N MET A 88 1.68 -1.93 -6.32
CA MET A 88 0.86 -1.76 -7.53
C MET A 88 1.72 -1.43 -8.75
N ALA A 89 2.61 -0.44 -8.65
CA ALA A 89 3.44 0.00 -9.76
C ALA A 89 4.35 -1.12 -10.27
N VAL A 90 4.98 -1.87 -9.36
CA VAL A 90 5.84 -3.02 -9.69
C VAL A 90 5.01 -4.15 -10.30
N SER A 91 3.81 -4.43 -9.77
CA SER A 91 2.91 -5.45 -10.30
C SER A 91 2.46 -5.13 -11.74
N LEU A 92 2.10 -3.88 -12.02
CA LEU A 92 1.73 -3.43 -13.36
C LEU A 92 2.93 -3.44 -14.32
N TYR A 93 4.12 -3.09 -13.83
CA TYR A 93 5.36 -3.16 -14.62
C TYR A 93 5.66 -4.60 -15.06
N GLU A 94 5.62 -5.55 -14.11
CA GLU A 94 5.85 -6.98 -14.40
C GLU A 94 4.73 -7.56 -15.28
N LEU A 95 3.47 -7.16 -15.10
CA LEU A 95 2.36 -7.58 -15.94
C LEU A 95 2.51 -7.07 -17.39
N ASN A 96 2.94 -5.82 -17.58
CA ASN A 96 3.22 -5.26 -18.90
C ASN A 96 4.47 -5.91 -19.54
N ALA A 97 5.45 -6.32 -18.74
CA ALA A 97 6.62 -7.05 -19.21
C ALA A 97 6.24 -8.46 -19.70
N LEU A 98 5.44 -9.20 -18.94
CA LEU A 98 4.90 -10.51 -19.31
C LEU A 98 4.04 -10.43 -20.58
N ALA A 99 3.19 -9.41 -20.70
CA ALA A 99 2.36 -9.20 -21.89
C ALA A 99 3.19 -8.94 -23.17
N LYS A 100 4.43 -8.45 -23.04
CA LYS A 100 5.30 -8.10 -24.18
C LYS A 100 6.38 -9.15 -24.47
N ARG A 101 6.86 -9.90 -23.47
CA ARG A 101 7.92 -10.90 -23.60
C ARG A 101 7.74 -12.03 -22.59
N ASP A 102 7.41 -13.22 -23.09
CA ASP A 102 7.11 -14.43 -22.30
C ASP A 102 8.36 -15.20 -21.80
N ASP A 103 9.53 -14.57 -21.88
CA ASP A 103 10.84 -15.14 -21.51
C ASP A 103 11.32 -14.66 -20.13
N ARG A 104 10.81 -13.52 -19.65
CA ARG A 104 11.30 -12.93 -18.40
C ARG A 104 10.74 -13.66 -17.18
N LYS A 105 11.64 -14.15 -16.34
CA LYS A 105 11.31 -14.60 -14.98
C LYS A 105 10.70 -13.44 -14.20
N THR A 106 9.42 -13.58 -13.85
CA THR A 106 8.70 -12.63 -13.00
C THR A 106 9.28 -12.64 -11.60
N HIS A 107 9.56 -11.46 -11.02
CA HIS A 107 10.05 -11.32 -9.65
C HIS A 107 8.91 -11.40 -8.62
N THR A 108 8.05 -12.42 -8.73
CA THR A 108 6.82 -12.58 -7.95
C THR A 108 7.08 -12.57 -6.43
N ARG A 109 8.24 -13.08 -5.99
CA ARG A 109 8.66 -13.05 -4.57
C ARG A 109 8.84 -11.62 -4.03
N VAL A 110 9.35 -10.70 -4.86
CA VAL A 110 9.57 -9.31 -4.46
C VAL A 110 8.24 -8.58 -4.30
N ILE A 111 7.30 -8.84 -5.21
CA ILE A 111 5.95 -8.27 -5.16
C ILE A 111 5.19 -8.75 -3.91
N PHE A 112 5.17 -10.06 -3.67
CA PHE A 112 4.53 -10.60 -2.46
C PHE A 112 5.22 -10.12 -1.18
N GLY A 113 6.55 -9.95 -1.20
CA GLY A 113 7.29 -9.35 -0.10
C GLY A 113 6.86 -7.92 0.19
N LEU A 114 6.79 -7.06 -0.84
CA LEU A 114 6.31 -5.68 -0.74
C LEU A 114 4.86 -5.62 -0.22
N PHE A 115 3.98 -6.47 -0.76
CA PHE A 115 2.58 -6.55 -0.34
C PHE A 115 2.46 -6.98 1.13
N ALA A 116 3.24 -7.98 1.56
CA ALA A 116 3.28 -8.42 2.95
C ALA A 116 3.80 -7.33 3.89
N ILE A 117 4.84 -6.59 3.50
CA ILE A 117 5.34 -5.46 4.28
C ILE A 117 4.25 -4.38 4.44
N GLY A 118 3.52 -4.06 3.37
CA GLY A 118 2.36 -3.17 3.43
C GLY A 118 1.30 -3.66 4.41
N LEU A 119 0.96 -4.95 4.38
CA LEU A 119 0.01 -5.54 5.33
C LEU A 119 0.48 -5.46 6.78
N VAL A 120 1.76 -5.70 7.05
CA VAL A 120 2.31 -5.57 8.41
C VAL A 120 2.21 -4.13 8.89
N LEU A 121 2.55 -3.16 8.04
CA LEU A 121 2.44 -1.74 8.39
C LEU A 121 1.01 -1.29 8.63
N LEU A 122 0.07 -1.72 7.78
CA LEU A 122 -1.35 -1.51 8.01
C LEU A 122 -1.80 -2.10 9.35
N PHE A 123 -1.37 -3.32 9.67
CA PHE A 123 -1.73 -3.98 10.93
C PHE A 123 -1.16 -3.24 12.14
N LEU A 124 0.10 -2.79 12.06
CA LEU A 124 0.72 -1.95 13.08
C LEU A 124 0.00 -0.61 13.24
N ALA A 125 -0.42 0.01 12.14
CA ALA A 125 -1.18 1.26 12.16
C ALA A 125 -2.53 1.08 12.84
N LEU A 126 -3.26 -0.02 12.54
CA LEU A 126 -4.54 -0.35 13.17
C LEU A 126 -4.39 -0.70 14.65
N ILE A 127 -3.35 -1.46 15.04
CA ILE A 127 -3.07 -1.77 16.44
C ILE A 127 -2.70 -0.50 17.20
N SER A 128 -1.84 0.35 16.63
CA SER A 128 -1.48 1.65 17.19
C SER A 128 -2.75 2.48 17.43
N ALA A 129 -3.64 2.53 16.43
CA ALA A 129 -4.94 3.19 16.53
C ALA A 129 -5.79 2.70 17.71
N ILE A 130 -5.83 1.39 17.92
CA ILE A 130 -6.62 0.77 18.99
C ILE A 130 -5.98 1.00 20.36
N ILE A 131 -4.70 0.69 20.51
CA ILE A 131 -3.98 0.80 21.78
C ILE A 131 -4.06 2.25 22.30
N LEU A 132 -3.78 3.23 21.45
CA LEU A 132 -3.84 4.65 21.81
C LEU A 132 -5.29 5.20 21.90
N ARG A 133 -6.33 4.42 21.60
CA ARG A 133 -7.72 4.83 21.86
C ARG A 133 -8.22 4.31 23.21
N TYR A 134 -7.63 3.21 23.71
CA TYR A 134 -8.07 2.53 24.94
C TYR A 134 -7.10 2.70 26.13
N LEU A 135 -5.91 3.25 25.90
CA LEU A 135 -5.07 3.87 26.95
C LEU A 135 -5.54 5.31 27.24
#